data_AF-A0A151FB56-F1
#
_entry.id   AF-A0A151FB56-F1
#
_cell.length_a   1.000
_cell.length_b   1.000
_cell.length_c   1.000
_cell.angle_alpha   90.00
_cell.angle_beta   90.00
_cell.angle_gamma   90.00
#
_symmetry.space_group_name_H-M   'P 1'
#
loop_
_entity.id
_entity.type
_entity.pdbx_description
1 polymer ?
#
loop_
_entity_poly.entity_id
_entity_poly.type
_entity_poly.pdbx_seq_one_letter_code
_entity_poly.pdbx_strand_id
1 'polypeptide(L)'
;MRIMTMKMTLTKMLIVFAILSTIAKSSERKFSAQSEDFFSKLDSLKWICYAPSHPWQPGHSANPDSLRADLQVLHDWDFEGVMTYGSSDQLDSVPRIAKTLGFKGMIMGVWIGLDTLQNNNEIQNAIAESSYVDAYCVGNEVLLRGDQDTTYLWEAMLTVQNSTGKAVTTAEGVGLYLGEYGLTIQKWLFTHGDWIFATTNPTNHGVRKPDSGFIWVKEKFDALCIVRDTLAPGKLVVLKECGWPTNSDSSSDTTWANEGNQKQYFNLLDLSYLDFFYFEAYDQFWKTHAPPEPYWGLFDLHRIPKQYIILAIEEQPIQVPLRFNLLHSCPNPFTYSTVISYQLLTKNIVSLKIYDSVGRLIKTFNCSPDQQFNQVIWDSRDNNRCYVSKGVYFVRLETPDKTVIKKIIKLE
;
A
#
# COMPACT_ATOMS: atom_id res chain seq x y z
N MET A 1 -49.16 35.31 -7.02
CA MET A 1 -48.58 33.97 -6.76
C MET A 1 -47.34 33.67 -7.64
N ARG A 2 -46.42 34.65 -7.85
CA ARG A 2 -45.21 34.47 -8.69
C ARG A 2 -43.91 35.02 -8.08
N ILE A 3 -43.98 35.61 -6.88
CA ILE A 3 -42.83 36.24 -6.20
C ILE A 3 -42.25 35.32 -5.10
N MET A 4 -43.03 34.38 -4.56
CA MET A 4 -42.59 33.44 -3.52
C MET A 4 -41.69 32.32 -4.07
N THR A 5 -41.92 31.89 -5.31
CA THR A 5 -41.16 30.81 -5.96
C THR A 5 -39.72 31.24 -6.31
N MET A 6 -39.47 32.53 -6.52
CA MET A 6 -38.16 33.05 -6.94
C MET A 6 -37.19 33.27 -5.76
N LYS A 7 -37.70 33.51 -4.55
CA LYS A 7 -36.89 33.59 -3.31
C LYS A 7 -36.39 32.22 -2.85
N MET A 8 -37.16 31.16 -3.07
CA MET A 8 -36.74 29.78 -2.74
C MET A 8 -35.62 29.27 -3.66
N THR A 9 -35.59 29.68 -4.93
CA THR A 9 -34.52 29.31 -5.87
C THR A 9 -33.22 30.03 -5.58
N LEU A 10 -33.26 31.32 -5.22
CA LEU A 10 -32.05 32.07 -4.85
C LEU A 10 -31.39 31.52 -3.59
N THR A 11 -32.19 31.15 -2.58
CA THR A 11 -31.68 30.60 -1.31
C THR A 11 -31.02 29.23 -1.50
N LYS A 12 -31.60 28.35 -2.34
CA LYS A 12 -30.97 27.08 -2.73
C LYS A 12 -29.71 27.28 -3.57
N MET A 13 -29.69 28.28 -4.45
CA MET A 13 -28.55 28.61 -5.30
C MET A 13 -27.38 29.21 -4.49
N LEU A 14 -27.67 30.00 -3.45
CA LEU A 14 -26.68 30.50 -2.48
C LEU A 14 -26.10 29.40 -1.59
N ILE A 15 -26.90 28.40 -1.18
CA ILE A 15 -26.41 27.23 -0.44
C ILE A 15 -25.52 26.36 -1.33
N VAL A 16 -25.89 26.16 -2.60
CA VAL A 16 -25.05 25.42 -3.57
C VAL A 16 -23.77 26.19 -3.88
N PHE A 17 -23.80 27.53 -3.97
CA PHE A 17 -22.59 28.35 -4.10
C PHE A 17 -21.74 28.35 -2.83
N ALA A 18 -22.34 28.32 -1.64
CA ALA A 18 -21.61 28.19 -0.38
C ALA A 18 -20.91 26.82 -0.29
N ILE A 19 -21.60 25.74 -0.65
CA ILE A 19 -21.04 24.37 -0.72
C ILE A 19 -19.95 24.27 -1.80
N LEU A 20 -20.17 24.85 -2.98
CA LEU A 20 -19.15 24.93 -4.03
C LEU A 20 -17.97 25.82 -3.64
N SER A 21 -18.16 26.83 -2.79
CA SER A 21 -17.08 27.67 -2.26
C SER A 21 -16.28 26.98 -1.15
N THR A 22 -16.87 26.04 -0.41
CA THR A 22 -16.14 25.13 0.50
C THR A 22 -15.41 24.03 -0.27
N ILE A 23 -15.97 23.54 -1.39
CA ILE A 23 -15.31 22.57 -2.28
C ILE A 23 -14.18 23.23 -3.09
N ALA A 24 -14.34 24.51 -3.48
CA ALA A 24 -13.31 25.30 -4.18
C ALA A 24 -12.28 25.95 -3.23
N LYS A 25 -12.45 25.78 -1.91
CA LYS A 25 -11.44 26.03 -0.88
C LYS A 25 -10.60 24.79 -0.55
N SER A 26 -10.44 23.86 -1.49
CA SER A 26 -9.29 22.96 -1.54
C SER A 26 -8.03 23.71 -1.99
N SER A 27 -7.77 24.87 -1.39
CA SER A 27 -6.44 25.44 -1.34
C SER A 27 -5.59 24.46 -0.53
N GLU A 28 -4.57 23.88 -1.15
CA GLU A 28 -3.44 23.16 -0.54
C GLU A 28 -3.63 22.92 0.96
N ARG A 29 -4.19 21.75 1.29
CA ARG A 29 -4.29 21.31 2.68
C ARG A 29 -2.84 21.15 3.17
N LYS A 30 -2.29 22.20 3.78
CA LYS A 30 -0.99 22.09 4.46
C LYS A 30 -1.18 21.06 5.56
N PHE A 31 -0.52 19.91 5.40
CA PHE A 31 -0.44 18.93 6.44
C PHE A 31 0.05 19.61 7.72
N SER A 32 -0.59 19.31 8.84
CA SER A 32 -0.07 19.76 10.13
C SER A 32 1.32 19.15 10.35
N ALA A 33 2.18 19.74 11.18
CA ALA A 33 3.48 19.14 11.51
C ALA A 33 3.35 17.69 12.05
N GLN A 34 2.23 17.40 12.74
CA GLN A 34 1.89 16.05 13.21
C GLN A 34 1.58 15.09 12.05
N SER A 35 0.95 15.59 10.98
CA SER A 35 0.71 14.81 9.78
C SER A 35 1.99 14.57 8.99
N GLU A 36 2.91 15.54 8.93
CA GLU A 36 4.23 15.37 8.29
C GLU A 36 5.09 14.32 9.02
N ASP A 37 5.12 14.34 10.36
CA ASP A 37 5.78 13.31 11.18
C ASP A 37 5.19 11.91 10.92
N PHE A 38 3.86 11.80 10.84
CA PHE A 38 3.21 10.53 10.51
C PHE A 38 3.63 10.02 9.12
N PHE A 39 3.63 10.87 8.08
CA PHE A 39 4.01 10.40 6.75
C PHE A 39 5.48 10.01 6.64
N SER A 40 6.37 10.67 7.39
CA SER A 40 7.77 10.23 7.50
C SER A 40 7.89 8.85 8.16
N LYS A 41 7.07 8.56 9.18
CA LYS A 41 7.00 7.22 9.80
C LYS A 41 6.39 6.20 8.84
N LEU A 42 5.34 6.56 8.11
CA LEU A 42 4.67 5.67 7.17
C LEU A 42 5.64 5.15 6.10
N ASP A 43 6.52 6.03 5.60
CA ASP A 43 7.52 5.76 4.56
C ASP A 43 8.75 4.95 5.05
N SER A 44 9.05 4.95 6.35
CA SER A 44 10.33 4.44 6.86
C SER A 44 10.24 3.24 7.79
N LEU A 45 9.09 3.02 8.44
CA LEU A 45 8.96 1.96 9.44
C LEU A 45 8.60 0.62 8.80
N LYS A 46 9.02 -0.47 9.46
CA LYS A 46 8.55 -1.82 9.16
C LYS A 46 7.15 -2.03 9.77
N TRP A 47 6.12 -2.11 8.94
CA TRP A 47 4.71 -2.15 9.36
C TRP A 47 4.06 -3.53 9.26
N ILE A 48 3.35 -3.96 10.30
CA ILE A 48 2.60 -5.24 10.28
C ILE A 48 1.11 -5.07 10.57
N CYS A 49 0.29 -5.79 9.79
CA CYS A 49 -1.14 -5.95 10.08
C CYS A 49 -1.31 -6.93 11.26
N TYR A 50 -2.02 -6.48 12.29
CA TYR A 50 -2.19 -7.20 13.55
C TYR A 50 -3.66 -7.49 13.84
N ALA A 51 -3.95 -8.78 13.99
CA ALA A 51 -5.09 -9.31 14.73
C ALA A 51 -4.53 -10.17 15.89
N PRO A 52 -5.20 -10.17 17.06
CA PRO A 52 -4.73 -10.94 18.20
C PRO A 52 -4.56 -12.43 17.91
N SER A 53 -3.60 -13.05 18.56
CA SER A 53 -3.38 -14.50 18.47
C SER A 53 -4.49 -15.29 19.19
N HIS A 54 -4.47 -16.63 19.02
CA HIS A 54 -5.44 -17.52 19.66
C HIS A 54 -5.42 -17.38 21.20
N PRO A 55 -6.57 -17.45 21.90
CA PRO A 55 -7.91 -17.86 21.43
C PRO A 55 -8.83 -16.75 20.91
N TRP A 56 -8.30 -15.61 20.48
CA TRP A 56 -9.15 -14.52 20.02
C TRP A 56 -9.81 -14.80 18.66
N GLN A 57 -11.03 -14.26 18.49
CA GLN A 57 -11.75 -14.16 17.22
C GLN A 57 -12.69 -12.94 17.28
N PRO A 58 -13.14 -12.40 16.12
CA PRO A 58 -14.09 -11.29 16.10
C PRO A 58 -15.36 -11.56 16.92
N GLY A 59 -15.86 -10.52 17.61
CA GLY A 59 -17.00 -10.57 18.52
C GLY A 59 -16.66 -11.11 19.92
N HIS A 60 -15.39 -11.38 20.21
CA HIS A 60 -14.93 -11.83 21.53
C HIS A 60 -13.84 -10.92 22.05
N SER A 61 -13.95 -10.44 23.29
CA SER A 61 -12.94 -9.57 23.88
C SER A 61 -11.57 -10.24 23.97
N ALA A 62 -10.53 -9.57 23.46
CA ALA A 62 -9.15 -10.02 23.60
C ALA A 62 -8.66 -9.92 25.05
N ASN A 63 -7.81 -10.87 25.45
CA ASN A 63 -7.15 -10.82 26.75
C ASN A 63 -6.00 -9.78 26.72
N PRO A 64 -5.99 -8.76 27.60
CA PRO A 64 -4.97 -7.71 27.57
C PRO A 64 -3.52 -8.19 27.76
N ASP A 65 -3.30 -9.24 28.55
CA ASP A 65 -1.96 -9.81 28.72
C ASP A 65 -1.52 -10.58 27.47
N SER A 66 -2.47 -11.23 26.78
CA SER A 66 -2.23 -11.84 25.47
C SER A 66 -1.89 -10.78 24.42
N LEU A 67 -2.61 -9.65 24.39
CA LEU A 67 -2.30 -8.51 23.51
C LEU A 67 -0.89 -7.96 23.76
N ARG A 68 -0.51 -7.82 25.03
CA ARG A 68 0.85 -7.37 25.39
C ARG A 68 1.91 -8.37 24.96
N ALA A 69 1.68 -9.67 25.17
CA ALA A 69 2.60 -10.71 24.73
C ALA A 69 2.74 -10.74 23.21
N ASP A 70 1.64 -10.59 22.47
CA ASP A 70 1.65 -10.49 21.01
C ASP A 70 2.50 -9.30 20.55
N LEU A 71 2.22 -8.11 21.09
CA LEU A 71 2.92 -6.89 20.66
C LEU A 71 4.38 -6.90 21.09
N GLN A 72 4.72 -7.51 22.23
CA GLN A 72 6.12 -7.68 22.64
C GLN A 72 6.88 -8.54 21.65
N VAL A 73 6.31 -9.67 21.20
CA VAL A 73 6.94 -10.51 20.18
C VAL A 73 7.15 -9.72 18.90
N LEU A 74 6.15 -8.99 18.42
CA LEU A 74 6.31 -8.18 17.20
C LEU A 74 7.42 -7.13 17.35
N HIS A 75 7.48 -6.45 18.49
CA HIS A 75 8.54 -5.47 18.77
C HIS A 75 9.93 -6.10 18.84
N ASP A 76 10.06 -7.27 19.48
CA ASP A 76 11.33 -8.01 19.60
C ASP A 76 11.86 -8.50 18.24
N TRP A 77 11.02 -8.53 17.21
CA TRP A 77 11.34 -8.90 15.83
C TRP A 77 11.37 -7.69 14.86
N ASP A 78 11.72 -6.52 15.40
CA ASP A 78 11.97 -5.27 14.66
C ASP A 78 10.77 -4.73 13.86
N PHE A 79 9.55 -5.10 14.23
CA PHE A 79 8.37 -4.36 13.74
C PHE A 79 8.24 -3.07 14.54
N GLU A 80 8.39 -1.94 13.86
CA GLU A 80 8.36 -0.61 14.47
C GLU A 80 7.00 0.07 14.34
N GLY A 81 6.19 -0.41 13.38
CA GLY A 81 4.83 0.04 13.12
C GLY A 81 3.83 -1.10 13.20
N VAL A 82 2.67 -0.86 13.83
CA VAL A 82 1.58 -1.83 13.92
C VAL A 82 0.25 -1.22 13.50
N MET A 83 -0.59 -2.04 12.86
CA MET A 83 -1.94 -1.65 12.46
C MET A 83 -2.98 -2.68 12.89
N THR A 84 -4.06 -2.22 13.52
CA THR A 84 -5.24 -3.06 13.81
C THR A 84 -6.27 -3.01 12.68
N TYR A 85 -7.22 -3.96 12.69
CA TYR A 85 -8.36 -3.99 11.76
C TYR A 85 -9.59 -3.24 12.26
N GLY A 86 -9.72 -3.13 13.57
CA GLY A 86 -10.84 -2.49 14.25
C GLY A 86 -10.41 -2.01 15.63
N SER A 87 -11.41 -1.64 16.41
CA SER A 87 -11.32 -0.99 17.71
C SER A 87 -12.28 -1.59 18.74
N SER A 88 -13.18 -2.50 18.34
CA SER A 88 -13.99 -3.29 19.27
C SER A 88 -13.19 -4.43 19.89
N ASP A 89 -13.82 -5.23 20.75
CA ASP A 89 -13.23 -6.49 21.24
C ASP A 89 -11.88 -6.33 21.97
N GLN A 90 -11.69 -5.21 22.68
CA GLN A 90 -10.45 -4.81 23.37
C GLN A 90 -9.30 -4.38 22.45
N LEU A 91 -9.53 -4.25 21.14
CA LEU A 91 -8.55 -3.72 20.19
C LEU A 91 -8.28 -2.23 20.41
N ASP A 92 -9.20 -1.49 21.03
CA ASP A 92 -9.00 -0.12 21.54
C ASP A 92 -7.86 -0.02 22.56
N SER A 93 -7.50 -1.10 23.26
CA SER A 93 -6.35 -1.07 24.14
C SER A 93 -4.99 -1.17 23.42
N VAL A 94 -4.95 -1.63 22.17
CA VAL A 94 -3.71 -1.89 21.42
C VAL A 94 -2.83 -0.65 21.26
N PRO A 95 -3.36 0.54 20.87
CA PRO A 95 -2.54 1.75 20.78
C PRO A 95 -1.75 2.07 22.04
N ARG A 96 -2.37 1.97 23.23
CA ARG A 96 -1.69 2.21 24.50
C ARG A 96 -0.58 1.20 24.77
N ILE A 97 -0.86 -0.07 24.51
CA ILE A 97 0.10 -1.16 24.73
C ILE A 97 1.28 -0.99 23.79
N ALA A 98 1.04 -0.75 22.50
CA ALA A 98 2.06 -0.53 21.49
C ALA A 98 2.98 0.66 21.85
N LYS A 99 2.41 1.81 22.24
CA LYS A 99 3.20 2.97 22.67
C LYS A 99 4.03 2.68 23.94
N THR A 100 3.49 1.91 24.88
CA THR A 100 4.23 1.51 26.09
C THR A 100 5.41 0.60 25.78
N LEU A 101 5.28 -0.27 24.77
CA LEU A 101 6.33 -1.18 24.33
C LEU A 101 7.38 -0.52 23.43
N GLY A 102 7.14 0.69 22.93
CA GLY A 102 8.10 1.45 22.14
C GLY A 102 7.84 1.47 20.63
N PHE A 103 6.69 0.99 20.16
CA PHE A 103 6.31 1.12 18.74
C PHE A 103 6.30 2.59 18.32
N LYS A 104 7.00 2.88 17.21
CA LYS A 104 7.14 4.22 16.65
C LYS A 104 5.89 4.65 15.89
N GLY A 105 5.21 3.68 15.26
CA GLY A 105 4.01 3.91 14.45
C GLY A 105 2.81 3.08 14.90
N MET A 106 1.63 3.72 14.96
CA MET A 106 0.36 3.08 15.31
C MET A 106 -0.75 3.56 14.37
N ILE A 107 -1.25 2.68 13.49
CA ILE A 107 -2.46 2.94 12.69
C ILE A 107 -3.62 2.15 13.28
N MET A 108 -4.68 2.85 13.70
CA MET A 108 -5.85 2.16 14.23
C MET A 108 -6.86 1.90 13.11
N GLY A 109 -7.23 0.63 12.94
CA GLY A 109 -8.35 0.27 12.08
C GLY A 109 -9.68 0.63 12.73
N VAL A 110 -10.65 1.01 11.91
CA VAL A 110 -12.04 1.21 12.32
C VAL A 110 -12.89 0.32 11.43
N TRP A 111 -13.43 -0.76 11.98
CA TRP A 111 -14.18 -1.72 11.16
C TRP A 111 -15.54 -1.12 10.78
N ILE A 112 -15.86 -1.16 9.50
CA ILE A 112 -17.15 -0.68 8.96
C ILE A 112 -17.83 -1.86 8.27
N GLY A 113 -19.03 -2.19 8.74
CA GLY A 113 -19.90 -3.23 8.18
C GLY A 113 -21.34 -2.75 7.96
N LEU A 114 -22.27 -3.69 7.86
CA LEU A 114 -23.69 -3.41 7.64
C LEU A 114 -24.40 -2.79 8.85
N ASP A 115 -23.97 -3.11 10.07
CA ASP A 115 -24.59 -2.64 11.31
C ASP A 115 -24.08 -1.24 11.69
N THR A 116 -24.94 -0.24 11.55
CA THR A 116 -24.60 1.16 11.84
C THR A 116 -24.37 1.45 13.32
N LEU A 117 -24.96 0.68 14.24
CA LEU A 117 -24.69 0.81 15.67
C LEU A 117 -23.28 0.28 15.98
N GLN A 118 -22.91 -0.86 15.41
CA GLN A 118 -21.57 -1.40 15.55
C GLN A 118 -20.52 -0.47 14.94
N ASN A 119 -20.77 0.09 13.76
CA ASN A 119 -19.89 1.08 13.12
C ASN A 119 -19.70 2.32 14.01
N ASN A 120 -20.76 2.80 14.66
CA ASN A 120 -20.65 3.93 15.58
C ASN A 120 -19.80 3.59 16.80
N ASN A 121 -19.93 2.38 17.36
CA ASN A 121 -19.09 1.93 18.47
C ASN A 121 -17.62 1.89 18.05
N GLU A 122 -17.32 1.34 16.88
CA GLU A 122 -15.97 1.33 16.29
C GLU A 122 -15.39 2.76 16.17
N ILE A 123 -16.17 3.69 15.61
CA ILE A 123 -15.74 5.09 15.47
C ILE A 123 -15.47 5.74 16.83
N GLN A 124 -16.35 5.56 17.81
CA GLN A 124 -16.19 6.17 19.14
C GLN A 124 -15.00 5.59 19.91
N ASN A 125 -14.81 4.26 19.87
CA ASN A 125 -13.66 3.61 20.48
C ASN A 125 -12.35 4.14 19.88
N ALA A 126 -12.28 4.26 18.55
CA ALA A 126 -11.09 4.78 17.87
C ALA A 126 -10.78 6.24 18.22
N ILE A 127 -11.81 7.09 18.36
CA ILE A 127 -11.66 8.49 18.77
C ILE A 127 -11.16 8.60 20.22
N ALA A 128 -11.66 7.73 21.12
CA ALA A 128 -11.25 7.73 22.53
C ALA A 128 -9.74 7.46 22.70
N GLU A 129 -9.14 6.69 21.80
CA GLU A 129 -7.71 6.34 21.80
C GLU A 129 -6.82 7.35 21.07
N SER A 130 -7.38 8.49 20.65
CA SER A 130 -6.67 9.50 19.87
C SER A 130 -5.42 10.08 20.53
N SER A 131 -5.11 9.83 21.79
CA SER A 131 -3.80 10.22 22.36
C SER A 131 -2.65 9.27 21.97
N TYR A 132 -2.96 8.04 21.54
CA TYR A 132 -1.97 6.97 21.32
C TYR A 132 -1.86 6.51 19.86
N VAL A 133 -2.76 6.95 19.00
CA VAL A 133 -2.80 6.60 17.57
C VAL A 133 -2.00 7.61 16.74
N ASP A 134 -1.40 7.26 15.60
CA ASP A 134 -0.77 8.24 14.69
C ASP A 134 -1.69 8.57 13.50
N ALA A 135 -2.43 7.58 12.99
CA ALA A 135 -3.43 7.74 11.92
C ALA A 135 -4.49 6.64 11.96
N TYR A 136 -5.54 6.76 11.13
CA TYR A 136 -6.65 5.81 11.09
C TYR A 136 -6.87 5.21 9.70
N CYS A 137 -7.20 3.92 9.65
CA CYS A 137 -7.76 3.28 8.46
C CYS A 137 -9.24 2.98 8.73
N VAL A 138 -10.13 3.80 8.19
CA VAL A 138 -11.57 3.68 8.39
C VAL A 138 -12.15 2.83 7.27
N GLY A 139 -12.53 1.61 7.61
CA GLY A 139 -12.97 0.59 6.67
C GLY A 139 -11.83 -0.32 6.21
N ASN A 140 -12.22 -1.56 5.88
CA ASN A 140 -11.39 -2.54 5.18
C ASN A 140 -12.28 -3.30 4.19
N GLU A 141 -12.06 -3.08 2.91
CA GLU A 141 -12.81 -3.69 1.80
C GLU A 141 -14.32 -3.46 1.89
N VAL A 142 -14.74 -2.31 2.41
CA VAL A 142 -16.15 -1.96 2.67
C VAL A 142 -16.93 -1.94 1.36
N LEU A 143 -16.37 -1.28 0.34
CA LEU A 143 -16.98 -1.15 -0.97
C LEU A 143 -16.95 -2.48 -1.72
N LEU A 144 -15.86 -3.23 -1.62
CA LEU A 144 -15.73 -4.55 -2.23
C LEU A 144 -16.73 -5.56 -1.63
N ARG A 145 -16.93 -5.55 -0.31
CA ARG A 145 -17.93 -6.39 0.37
C ARG A 145 -19.36 -5.92 0.15
N GLY A 146 -19.55 -4.68 -0.31
CA GLY A 146 -20.87 -4.06 -0.49
C GLY A 146 -21.57 -3.76 0.84
N ASP A 147 -20.80 -3.57 1.93
CA ASP A 147 -21.34 -3.32 3.27
C ASP A 147 -21.95 -1.91 3.38
N GLN A 148 -21.29 -0.91 2.78
CA GLN A 148 -21.72 0.49 2.76
C GLN A 148 -21.30 1.15 1.44
N ASP A 149 -21.84 2.32 1.14
CA ASP A 149 -21.47 3.11 -0.04
C ASP A 149 -20.37 4.15 0.25
N THR A 150 -19.92 4.83 -0.81
CA THR A 150 -18.89 5.87 -0.72
C THR A 150 -19.32 7.10 0.07
N THR A 151 -20.63 7.36 0.21
CA THR A 151 -21.15 8.48 1.00
C THR A 151 -20.98 8.17 2.48
N TYR A 152 -21.45 7.01 2.92
CA TYR A 152 -21.32 6.57 4.30
C TYR A 152 -19.85 6.46 4.72
N LEU A 153 -19.03 5.81 3.89
CA LEU A 153 -17.61 5.64 4.18
C LEU A 153 -16.89 6.99 4.31
N TRP A 154 -17.24 7.96 3.45
CA TRP A 154 -16.69 9.32 3.55
C TRP A 154 -17.09 10.01 4.86
N GLU A 155 -18.36 9.91 5.26
CA GLU A 155 -18.85 10.52 6.50
C GLU A 155 -18.18 9.91 7.74
N ALA A 156 -17.95 8.59 7.74
CA ALA A 156 -17.20 7.91 8.79
C ALA A 156 -15.75 8.41 8.87
N MET A 157 -15.05 8.51 7.73
CA MET A 157 -13.69 9.05 7.65
C MET A 157 -13.62 10.49 8.16
N LEU A 158 -14.55 11.35 7.73
CA LEU A 158 -14.64 12.73 8.19
C LEU A 158 -14.92 12.84 9.68
N THR A 159 -15.76 11.97 10.23
CA THR A 159 -16.06 11.97 11.66
C THR A 159 -14.81 11.70 12.48
N VAL A 160 -14.05 10.67 12.13
CA VAL A 160 -12.77 10.34 12.79
C VAL A 160 -11.76 11.47 12.59
N GLN A 161 -11.59 11.96 11.36
CA GLN A 161 -10.64 13.03 11.04
C GLN A 161 -10.95 14.32 11.80
N ASN A 162 -12.20 14.79 11.80
CA ASN A 162 -12.59 16.03 12.46
C ASN A 162 -12.51 15.95 13.98
N SER A 163 -12.73 14.76 14.56
CA SER A 163 -12.69 14.55 16.01
C SER A 163 -11.27 14.43 16.56
N THR A 164 -10.33 13.96 15.73
CA THR A 164 -8.96 13.62 16.19
C THR A 164 -7.89 14.55 15.61
N GLY A 165 -8.19 15.24 14.51
CA GLY A 165 -7.22 16.03 13.75
C GLY A 165 -6.18 15.20 12.99
N LYS A 166 -6.33 13.87 12.93
CA LYS A 166 -5.33 12.95 12.38
C LYS A 166 -5.59 12.56 10.94
N ALA A 167 -4.55 12.06 10.29
CA ALA A 167 -4.66 11.51 8.95
C ALA A 167 -5.58 10.29 8.95
N VAL A 168 -6.41 10.17 7.92
CA VAL A 168 -7.33 9.04 7.72
C VAL A 168 -7.20 8.49 6.31
N THR A 169 -7.35 7.19 6.16
CA THR A 169 -7.55 6.53 4.86
C THR A 169 -8.67 5.50 4.95
N THR A 170 -8.98 4.85 3.83
CA THR A 170 -9.68 3.56 3.78
C THR A 170 -8.82 2.58 2.98
N ALA A 171 -9.02 1.28 3.19
CA ALA A 171 -8.37 0.25 2.41
C ALA A 171 -9.41 -0.55 1.61
N GLU A 172 -9.14 -0.76 0.33
CA GLU A 172 -9.98 -1.55 -0.58
C GLU A 172 -9.11 -2.46 -1.46
N GLY A 173 -9.74 -3.47 -2.06
CA GLY A 173 -9.10 -4.34 -3.05
C GLY A 173 -8.43 -3.54 -4.17
N VAL A 174 -7.20 -3.90 -4.53
CA VAL A 174 -6.43 -3.18 -5.57
C VAL A 174 -7.16 -3.06 -6.90
N GLY A 175 -8.06 -4.00 -7.23
CA GLY A 175 -8.91 -3.92 -8.42
C GLY A 175 -9.82 -2.67 -8.44
N LEU A 176 -10.35 -2.23 -7.29
CA LEU A 176 -11.18 -1.02 -7.19
C LEU A 176 -10.34 0.24 -7.49
N TYR A 177 -9.11 0.29 -6.94
CA TYR A 177 -8.17 1.37 -7.24
C TYR A 177 -7.74 1.38 -8.70
N LEU A 178 -7.63 0.23 -9.36
CA LEU A 178 -7.25 0.14 -10.76
C LEU A 178 -8.44 0.22 -11.74
N GLY A 179 -9.64 0.50 -11.22
CA GLY A 179 -10.83 0.76 -12.04
C GLY A 179 -11.49 -0.48 -12.60
N GLU A 180 -11.17 -1.68 -12.10
CA GLU A 180 -11.79 -2.96 -12.51
C GLU A 180 -13.31 -2.97 -12.26
N TYR A 181 -13.78 -2.14 -11.32
CA TYR A 181 -15.19 -1.98 -10.91
C TYR A 181 -15.78 -0.61 -11.28
N GLY A 182 -15.08 0.14 -12.14
CA GLY A 182 -15.54 1.44 -12.65
C GLY A 182 -14.72 2.64 -12.14
N LEU A 183 -14.61 3.65 -13.00
CA LEU A 183 -13.73 4.81 -12.77
C LEU A 183 -14.26 5.77 -11.70
N THR A 184 -15.55 5.70 -11.34
CA THR A 184 -16.13 6.55 -10.29
C THR A 184 -15.56 6.20 -8.92
N ILE A 185 -15.52 4.90 -8.60
CA ILE A 185 -14.97 4.41 -7.33
C ILE A 185 -13.45 4.63 -7.29
N GLN A 186 -12.74 4.35 -8.39
CA GLN A 186 -11.31 4.68 -8.51
C GLN A 186 -11.05 6.15 -8.20
N LYS A 187 -11.73 7.08 -8.88
CA LYS A 187 -11.53 8.51 -8.62
C LYS A 187 -11.83 8.87 -7.17
N TRP A 188 -12.87 8.30 -6.59
CA TRP A 188 -13.21 8.53 -5.19
C TRP A 188 -12.07 8.05 -4.26
N LEU A 189 -11.56 6.84 -4.44
CA LEU A 189 -10.48 6.28 -3.61
C LEU A 189 -9.17 7.06 -3.68
N PHE A 190 -8.84 7.64 -4.84
CA PHE A 190 -7.63 8.47 -4.96
C PHE A 190 -7.81 9.88 -4.40
N THR A 191 -9.02 10.43 -4.50
CA THR A 191 -9.28 11.82 -4.09
C THR A 191 -9.58 11.94 -2.60
N HIS A 192 -10.16 10.91 -1.97
CA HIS A 192 -10.45 10.86 -0.54
C HIS A 192 -9.32 10.17 0.23
N GLY A 193 -9.30 10.33 1.56
CA GLY A 193 -8.20 9.89 2.41
C GLY A 193 -6.90 10.67 2.19
N ASP A 194 -5.98 10.57 3.14
CA ASP A 194 -4.72 11.32 3.08
C ASP A 194 -3.59 10.53 2.40
N TRP A 195 -3.72 9.20 2.25
CA TRP A 195 -2.84 8.34 1.43
C TRP A 195 -3.62 7.20 0.77
N ILE A 196 -3.04 6.55 -0.24
CA ILE A 196 -3.62 5.42 -0.97
C ILE A 196 -3.17 4.12 -0.30
N PHE A 197 -4.13 3.23 0.02
CA PHE A 197 -3.85 2.05 0.85
C PHE A 197 -4.55 0.78 0.34
N ALA A 198 -4.08 0.25 -0.79
CA ALA A 198 -4.74 -0.85 -1.48
C ALA A 198 -4.37 -2.24 -0.90
N THR A 199 -5.36 -3.09 -0.62
CA THR A 199 -5.12 -4.50 -0.26
C THR A 199 -4.62 -5.28 -1.47
N THR A 200 -3.48 -5.97 -1.33
CA THR A 200 -2.71 -6.49 -2.47
C THR A 200 -2.18 -7.91 -2.20
N ASN A 201 -3.08 -8.89 -2.39
CA ASN A 201 -2.81 -10.31 -2.14
C ASN A 201 -2.70 -11.12 -3.45
N PRO A 202 -1.50 -11.46 -3.94
CA PRO A 202 -1.33 -12.11 -5.25
C PRO A 202 -2.02 -13.48 -5.36
N THR A 203 -2.13 -14.20 -4.24
CA THR A 203 -2.74 -15.53 -4.21
C THR A 203 -4.26 -15.47 -4.38
N ASN A 204 -4.93 -14.38 -4.00
CA ASN A 204 -6.36 -14.19 -4.28
C ASN A 204 -6.63 -14.02 -5.78
N HIS A 205 -5.60 -13.70 -6.57
CA HIS A 205 -5.66 -13.53 -8.02
C HIS A 205 -5.05 -14.70 -8.80
N GLY A 206 -4.95 -15.88 -8.18
CA GLY A 206 -4.47 -17.10 -8.86
C GLY A 206 -2.96 -17.16 -9.08
N VAL A 207 -2.18 -16.24 -8.52
CA VAL A 207 -0.71 -16.30 -8.58
C VAL A 207 -0.20 -17.28 -7.51
N ARG A 208 0.58 -18.28 -7.93
CA ARG A 208 0.96 -19.44 -7.09
C ARG A 208 2.46 -19.69 -7.00
N LYS A 209 3.28 -18.75 -7.49
CA LYS A 209 4.75 -18.77 -7.34
C LYS A 209 5.25 -17.47 -6.70
N PRO A 210 6.18 -17.51 -5.73
CA PRO A 210 6.64 -16.31 -5.02
C PRO A 210 7.22 -15.21 -5.91
N ASP A 211 8.05 -15.59 -6.90
CA ASP A 211 8.66 -14.65 -7.85
C ASP A 211 7.60 -13.94 -8.71
N SER A 212 6.61 -14.70 -9.17
CA SER A 212 5.47 -14.20 -9.94
C SER A 212 4.55 -13.34 -9.05
N GLY A 213 4.39 -13.71 -7.78
CA GLY A 213 3.65 -12.93 -6.79
C GLY A 213 4.28 -11.57 -6.57
N PHE A 214 5.58 -11.52 -6.33
CA PHE A 214 6.33 -10.28 -6.20
C PHE A 214 6.20 -9.40 -7.45
N ILE A 215 6.36 -9.97 -8.65
CA ILE A 215 6.18 -9.23 -9.91
C ILE A 215 4.78 -8.65 -10.00
N TRP A 216 3.75 -9.43 -9.67
CA TRP A 216 2.37 -8.98 -9.69
C TRP A 216 2.14 -7.81 -8.72
N VAL A 217 2.62 -7.91 -7.48
CA VAL A 217 2.49 -6.82 -6.48
C VAL A 217 3.19 -5.55 -6.95
N LYS A 218 4.40 -5.68 -7.49
CA LYS A 218 5.13 -4.56 -8.08
C LYS A 218 4.37 -3.89 -9.22
N GLU A 219 3.83 -4.67 -10.15
CA GLU A 219 3.04 -4.14 -11.27
C GLU A 219 1.80 -3.40 -10.78
N LYS A 220 1.15 -3.89 -9.71
CA LYS A 220 0.03 -3.20 -9.08
C LYS A 220 0.47 -1.89 -8.44
N PHE A 221 1.57 -1.87 -7.69
CA PHE A 221 2.12 -0.64 -7.12
C PHE A 221 2.44 0.41 -8.18
N ASP A 222 3.15 0.03 -9.24
CA ASP A 222 3.52 0.93 -10.33
C ASP A 222 2.27 1.50 -11.02
N ALA A 223 1.23 0.69 -11.22
CA ALA A 223 -0.03 1.14 -11.78
C ALA A 223 -0.76 2.11 -10.84
N LEU A 224 -0.77 1.85 -9.53
CA LEU A 224 -1.32 2.77 -8.53
C LEU A 224 -0.59 4.12 -8.56
N CYS A 225 0.74 4.12 -8.64
CA CYS A 225 1.55 5.34 -8.75
C CYS A 225 1.21 6.16 -10.01
N ILE A 226 1.05 5.52 -11.17
CA ILE A 226 0.64 6.21 -12.41
C ILE A 226 -0.72 6.89 -12.24
N VAL A 227 -1.70 6.18 -11.66
CA VAL A 227 -3.03 6.72 -11.43
C VAL A 227 -2.98 7.85 -10.39
N ARG A 228 -2.16 7.70 -9.34
CA ARG A 228 -1.92 8.72 -8.30
C ARG A 228 -1.37 9.99 -8.90
N ASP A 229 -0.37 9.91 -9.77
CA ASP A 229 0.24 11.07 -10.41
C ASP A 229 -0.75 11.87 -11.27
N THR A 230 -1.84 11.24 -11.71
CA THR A 230 -2.91 11.91 -12.47
C THR A 230 -4.02 12.44 -11.55
N LEU A 231 -4.48 11.64 -10.58
CA LEU A 231 -5.69 11.93 -9.81
C LEU A 231 -5.43 12.60 -8.45
N ALA A 232 -4.26 12.35 -7.86
CA ALA A 232 -3.88 12.84 -6.54
C ALA A 232 -2.35 13.00 -6.41
N PRO A 233 -1.71 13.90 -7.19
CA PRO A 233 -0.26 14.06 -7.20
C PRO A 233 0.30 14.26 -5.79
N GLY A 234 1.36 13.53 -5.45
CA GLY A 234 2.07 13.66 -4.16
C GLY A 234 1.48 12.86 -2.99
N LYS A 235 0.28 12.27 -3.09
CA LYS A 235 -0.21 11.34 -2.05
C LYS A 235 0.65 10.08 -2.02
N LEU A 236 1.03 9.60 -0.85
CA LEU A 236 1.74 8.32 -0.72
C LEU A 236 0.88 7.16 -1.21
N VAL A 237 1.54 6.18 -1.83
CA VAL A 237 0.95 4.89 -2.22
C VAL A 237 1.60 3.85 -1.33
N VAL A 238 0.80 3.16 -0.52
CA VAL A 238 1.27 2.08 0.35
C VAL A 238 0.39 0.87 0.09
N LEU A 239 0.98 -0.32 0.03
CA LEU A 239 0.22 -1.55 -0.13
C LEU A 239 -0.16 -2.08 1.24
N LYS A 240 -1.47 -2.23 1.46
CA LYS A 240 -1.96 -2.98 2.60
C LYS A 240 -1.98 -4.46 2.24
N GLU A 241 -1.87 -5.29 3.27
CA GLU A 241 -2.10 -6.72 3.17
C GLU A 241 -1.25 -7.42 2.10
N CYS A 242 0.08 -7.28 2.16
CA CYS A 242 0.96 -8.07 1.32
C CYS A 242 1.35 -9.33 2.07
N GLY A 243 0.82 -10.48 1.64
CA GLY A 243 1.04 -11.75 2.31
C GLY A 243 1.32 -12.92 1.38
N TRP A 244 1.81 -14.00 1.98
CA TRP A 244 1.85 -15.32 1.37
C TRP A 244 1.53 -16.38 2.42
N PRO A 245 0.57 -17.28 2.18
CA PRO A 245 0.15 -18.27 3.16
C PRO A 245 1.14 -19.44 3.26
N THR A 246 1.25 -20.03 4.45
CA THR A 246 2.16 -21.15 4.72
C THR A 246 1.51 -22.52 4.67
N ASN A 247 0.19 -22.58 4.50
CA ASN A 247 -0.54 -23.82 4.30
C ASN A 247 -1.89 -23.53 3.60
N SER A 248 -2.54 -24.56 3.09
CA SER A 248 -3.88 -24.51 2.48
C SER A 248 -4.59 -25.84 2.71
N ASP A 249 -5.68 -25.85 3.46
CA ASP A 249 -6.33 -27.11 3.88
C ASP A 249 -7.32 -27.67 2.84
N SER A 250 -7.56 -27.02 1.70
CA SER A 250 -8.60 -27.50 0.75
C SER A 250 -8.33 -27.26 -0.74
N SER A 251 -7.09 -27.02 -1.15
CA SER A 251 -6.72 -27.08 -2.57
C SER A 251 -6.13 -28.45 -2.91
N SER A 252 -6.46 -28.99 -4.09
CA SER A 252 -5.84 -30.23 -4.61
C SER A 252 -4.34 -30.07 -4.85
N ASP A 253 -3.88 -28.83 -5.04
CA ASP A 253 -2.48 -28.42 -5.03
C ASP A 253 -2.26 -27.44 -3.87
N THR A 254 -1.60 -27.90 -2.81
CA THR A 254 -1.19 -27.08 -1.65
C THR A 254 0.28 -26.68 -1.73
N THR A 255 1.00 -27.12 -2.77
CA THR A 255 2.47 -27.00 -2.83
C THR A 255 2.95 -25.55 -2.90
N TRP A 256 2.09 -24.64 -3.34
CA TRP A 256 2.39 -23.21 -3.40
C TRP A 256 2.26 -22.50 -2.05
N ALA A 257 1.47 -23.01 -1.10
CA ALA A 257 1.28 -22.45 0.23
C ALA A 257 2.17 -23.21 1.23
N ASN A 258 3.36 -22.68 1.48
CA ASN A 258 4.34 -23.26 2.39
C ASN A 258 5.28 -22.16 2.92
N GLU A 259 5.94 -22.41 4.05
CA GLU A 259 6.86 -21.45 4.68
C GLU A 259 8.06 -21.06 3.79
N GLY A 260 8.56 -21.97 2.95
CA GLY A 260 9.66 -21.69 2.02
C GLY A 260 9.26 -20.67 0.94
N ASN A 261 8.03 -20.78 0.43
CA ASN A 261 7.47 -19.82 -0.52
C ASN A 261 7.12 -18.48 0.14
N GLN A 262 6.58 -18.50 1.37
CA GLN A 262 6.36 -17.29 2.15
C GLN A 262 7.67 -16.54 2.38
N LYS A 263 8.73 -17.25 2.79
CA LYS A 263 10.08 -16.71 2.91
C LYS A 263 10.57 -16.11 1.61
N GLN A 264 10.50 -16.84 0.49
CA GLN A 264 10.97 -16.33 -0.79
C GLN A 264 10.21 -15.04 -1.17
N TYR A 265 8.89 -15.00 -0.97
CA TYR A 265 8.07 -13.85 -1.31
C TYR A 265 8.45 -12.60 -0.49
N PHE A 266 8.56 -12.71 0.84
CA PHE A 266 8.93 -11.57 1.67
C PHE A 266 10.38 -11.13 1.46
N ASN A 267 11.32 -12.05 1.23
CA ASN A 267 12.69 -11.68 0.88
C ASN A 267 12.76 -10.83 -0.41
N LEU A 268 11.84 -11.04 -1.36
CA LEU A 268 11.76 -10.22 -2.56
C LEU A 268 11.13 -8.85 -2.30
N LEU A 269 10.11 -8.80 -1.45
CA LEU A 269 9.49 -7.54 -1.02
C LEU A 269 10.46 -6.67 -0.21
N ASP A 270 11.19 -7.25 0.74
CA ASP A 270 12.15 -6.54 1.60
C ASP A 270 13.30 -5.89 0.80
N LEU A 271 13.68 -6.50 -0.33
CA LEU A 271 14.71 -5.99 -1.23
C LEU A 271 14.16 -4.98 -2.25
N SER A 272 12.88 -4.65 -2.19
CA SER A 272 12.23 -3.78 -3.17
C SER A 272 12.09 -2.34 -2.68
N TYR A 273 11.56 -1.48 -3.55
CA TYR A 273 11.23 -0.08 -3.22
C TYR A 273 9.76 0.07 -2.78
N LEU A 274 9.05 -1.04 -2.61
CA LEU A 274 7.61 -1.01 -2.34
C LEU A 274 7.38 -0.67 -0.88
N ASP A 275 6.49 0.30 -0.63
CA ASP A 275 5.97 0.55 0.71
C ASP A 275 4.81 -0.41 0.95
N PHE A 276 4.94 -1.31 1.93
CA PHE A 276 3.92 -2.32 2.20
C PHE A 276 3.78 -2.68 3.69
N PHE A 277 2.63 -3.29 4.01
CA PHE A 277 2.34 -3.86 5.31
C PHE A 277 2.36 -5.39 5.22
N TYR A 278 3.09 -6.04 6.11
CA TYR A 278 3.14 -7.50 6.18
C TYR A 278 1.77 -8.06 6.59
N PHE A 279 1.30 -9.06 5.84
CA PHE A 279 0.06 -9.78 6.13
C PHE A 279 0.33 -11.25 6.42
N GLU A 280 0.09 -11.72 7.65
CA GLU A 280 -0.24 -10.94 8.86
C GLU A 280 0.59 -11.39 10.06
N ALA A 281 0.41 -10.77 11.22
CA ALA A 281 1.17 -11.11 12.42
C ALA A 281 1.08 -12.60 12.80
N TYR A 282 -0.12 -13.10 13.07
CA TYR A 282 -0.34 -14.44 13.61
C TYR A 282 -1.32 -15.23 12.76
N ASP A 283 -1.17 -16.55 12.69
CA ASP A 283 -2.18 -17.41 12.10
C ASP A 283 -3.55 -17.25 12.79
N GLN A 284 -4.61 -17.13 11.98
CA GLN A 284 -5.96 -16.79 12.41
C GLN A 284 -6.92 -17.95 12.12
N PHE A 285 -6.88 -19.00 12.94
CA PHE A 285 -7.68 -20.23 12.73
C PHE A 285 -9.21 -20.06 12.76
N TRP A 286 -9.70 -18.90 13.22
CA TRP A 286 -11.12 -18.55 13.11
C TRP A 286 -11.54 -18.15 11.70
N LYS A 287 -10.59 -17.86 10.77
CA LYS A 287 -10.86 -17.55 9.35
C LYS A 287 -11.19 -18.82 8.56
N THR A 288 -12.25 -19.53 8.94
CA THR A 288 -12.62 -20.85 8.37
C THR A 288 -13.36 -20.78 7.04
N HIS A 289 -13.66 -19.57 6.55
CA HIS A 289 -14.49 -19.33 5.38
C HIS A 289 -13.90 -19.81 4.04
N ALA A 290 -12.57 -19.87 3.90
CA ALA A 290 -11.91 -20.39 2.71
C ALA A 290 -10.45 -20.76 3.02
N PRO A 291 -9.84 -21.71 2.30
CA PRO A 291 -8.40 -21.81 2.22
C PRO A 291 -7.86 -20.67 1.37
N PRO A 292 -6.67 -20.13 1.69
CA PRO A 292 -5.71 -20.54 2.71
C PRO A 292 -5.81 -19.72 4.02
N GLU A 293 -6.99 -19.16 4.29
CA GLU A 293 -7.19 -18.02 5.20
C GLU A 293 -6.65 -18.14 6.64
N PRO A 294 -6.58 -19.32 7.26
CA PRO A 294 -5.96 -19.44 8.58
C PRO A 294 -4.44 -19.18 8.63
N TYR A 295 -3.73 -19.29 7.52
CA TYR A 295 -2.28 -19.58 7.49
C TYR A 295 -1.40 -18.43 6.98
N TRP A 296 -1.85 -17.19 7.09
CA TRP A 296 -1.10 -16.01 6.62
C TRP A 296 -0.03 -15.51 7.60
N GLY A 297 -0.04 -15.99 8.85
CA GLY A 297 0.82 -15.48 9.91
C GLY A 297 2.30 -15.59 9.57
N LEU A 298 3.08 -14.58 9.95
CA LEU A 298 4.55 -14.67 10.09
C LEU A 298 4.94 -15.45 11.35
N PHE A 299 4.03 -15.51 12.31
CA PHE A 299 4.08 -16.33 13.51
C PHE A 299 2.89 -17.28 13.53
N ASP A 300 3.04 -18.43 14.17
CA ASP A 300 1.90 -19.33 14.42
C ASP A 300 0.99 -18.80 15.54
N LEU A 301 -0.07 -19.54 15.86
CA LEU A 301 -1.04 -19.16 16.89
C LEU A 301 -0.46 -19.09 18.32
N HIS A 302 0.75 -19.62 18.53
CA HIS A 302 1.49 -19.65 19.80
C HIS A 302 2.63 -18.63 19.84
N ARG A 303 2.70 -17.73 18.85
CA ARG A 303 3.75 -16.71 18.68
C ARG A 303 5.12 -17.30 18.32
N ILE A 304 5.16 -18.53 17.81
CA ILE A 304 6.40 -19.12 17.31
C ILE A 304 6.67 -18.56 15.91
N PRO A 305 7.87 -17.99 15.67
CA PRO A 305 8.22 -17.43 14.37
C PRO A 305 8.28 -18.52 13.30
N LYS A 306 7.78 -18.22 12.10
CA LYS A 306 7.92 -19.08 10.92
C LYS A 306 9.22 -18.81 10.17
N GLN A 307 9.50 -19.62 9.15
CA GLN A 307 10.79 -19.68 8.47
C GLN A 307 11.31 -18.34 7.94
N TYR A 308 10.44 -17.43 7.48
CA TYR A 308 10.84 -16.08 7.08
C TYR A 308 11.49 -15.32 8.24
N ILE A 309 10.85 -15.33 9.41
CA ILE A 309 11.29 -14.63 10.60
C ILE A 309 12.59 -15.25 11.15
N ILE A 310 12.64 -16.59 11.27
CA ILE A 310 13.81 -17.31 11.83
C ILE A 310 15.10 -17.00 11.06
N LEU A 311 15.06 -17.03 9.73
CA LEU A 311 16.26 -16.92 8.89
C LEU A 311 16.65 -15.48 8.55
N ALA A 312 15.87 -14.48 8.97
CA ALA A 312 16.30 -13.09 8.93
C ALA A 312 17.51 -12.82 9.85
N ILE A 313 17.75 -13.69 10.84
CA ILE A 313 18.87 -13.59 11.81
C ILE A 313 20.14 -14.29 11.29
N GLU A 314 20.02 -15.30 10.44
CA GLU A 314 21.18 -15.96 9.85
C GLU A 314 21.58 -15.19 8.58
N GLU A 315 22.64 -14.38 8.66
CA GLU A 315 23.34 -13.81 7.51
C GLU A 315 23.92 -14.93 6.62
N GLN A 316 23.07 -15.64 5.91
CA GLN A 316 23.49 -16.40 4.74
C GLN A 316 23.37 -15.43 3.57
N PRO A 317 24.46 -15.15 2.83
CA PRO A 317 24.35 -14.37 1.60
C PRO A 317 23.44 -15.15 0.68
N ILE A 318 22.18 -14.71 0.59
CA ILE A 318 21.21 -15.31 -0.29
C ILE A 318 21.76 -15.04 -1.69
N GLN A 319 22.38 -16.06 -2.29
CA GLN A 319 22.66 -16.08 -3.72
C GLN A 319 21.33 -16.27 -4.44
N VAL A 320 20.49 -15.23 -4.40
CA VAL A 320 19.38 -15.14 -5.33
C VAL A 320 20.04 -15.08 -6.71
N PRO A 321 19.64 -15.92 -7.69
CA PRO A 321 20.06 -15.69 -9.05
C PRO A 321 19.62 -14.27 -9.39
N LEU A 322 20.57 -13.35 -9.57
CA LEU A 322 20.39 -11.96 -9.99
C LEU A 322 19.92 -11.90 -11.46
N ARG A 323 18.85 -12.65 -11.75
CA ARG A 323 18.02 -12.51 -12.94
C ARG A 323 16.82 -11.59 -12.65
N PHE A 324 16.90 -10.73 -11.63
CA PHE A 324 16.00 -9.60 -11.50
C PHE A 324 16.30 -8.62 -12.62
N ASN A 325 15.25 -8.20 -13.33
CA ASN A 325 15.36 -7.30 -14.48
C ASN A 325 15.93 -5.95 -14.01
N LEU A 326 17.26 -5.82 -14.12
CA LEU A 326 18.08 -4.64 -13.80
C LEU A 326 17.60 -3.34 -14.47
N LEU A 327 16.65 -3.42 -15.41
CA LEU A 327 16.19 -2.30 -16.23
C LEU A 327 14.71 -2.47 -16.62
N HIS A 328 13.87 -1.54 -16.21
CA HIS A 328 12.46 -1.46 -16.57
C HIS A 328 12.03 -0.01 -16.84
N SER A 329 10.87 0.16 -17.47
CA SER A 329 10.34 1.47 -17.88
C SER A 329 8.83 1.50 -17.62
N CYS A 330 8.33 2.53 -16.95
CA CYS A 330 6.92 2.68 -16.63
C CYS A 330 6.45 4.14 -16.80
N PRO A 331 5.39 4.42 -17.58
CA PRO A 331 4.65 3.47 -18.42
C PRO A 331 5.47 3.00 -19.64
N ASN A 332 5.14 1.82 -20.19
CA ASN A 332 5.64 1.34 -21.48
C ASN A 332 4.60 0.38 -22.10
N PRO A 333 3.91 0.76 -23.20
CA PRO A 333 4.11 1.98 -24.01
C PRO A 333 3.82 3.30 -23.27
N PHE A 334 4.35 4.42 -23.76
CA PHE A 334 4.17 5.75 -23.17
C PHE A 334 3.88 6.85 -24.20
N THR A 335 3.24 7.93 -23.78
CA THR A 335 2.90 9.09 -24.64
C THR A 335 3.95 10.20 -24.51
N TYR A 336 4.07 10.81 -23.33
CA TYR A 336 4.94 11.99 -23.12
C TYR A 336 6.25 11.68 -22.41
N SER A 337 6.19 10.81 -21.39
CA SER A 337 7.38 10.42 -20.64
C SER A 337 7.27 9.00 -20.09
N THR A 338 8.42 8.41 -19.77
CA THR A 338 8.51 7.13 -19.07
C THR A 338 9.60 7.22 -18.01
N VAL A 339 9.33 6.65 -16.83
CA VAL A 339 10.32 6.48 -15.77
C VAL A 339 11.11 5.22 -16.08
N ILE A 340 12.43 5.36 -16.26
CA ILE A 340 13.36 4.26 -16.45
C ILE A 340 14.00 3.96 -15.11
N SER A 341 13.67 2.80 -14.56
CA SER A 341 14.13 2.33 -13.27
C SER A 341 15.16 1.22 -13.45
N TYR A 342 16.27 1.33 -12.74
CA TYR A 342 17.36 0.36 -12.79
C TYR A 342 17.97 0.10 -11.42
N GLN A 343 18.47 -1.12 -11.24
CA GLN A 343 19.13 -1.55 -10.01
C GLN A 343 20.59 -1.86 -10.31
N LEU A 344 21.48 -1.41 -9.44
CA LEU A 344 22.91 -1.64 -9.52
C LEU A 344 23.32 -2.70 -8.50
N LEU A 345 24.07 -3.72 -8.95
CA LEU A 345 24.57 -4.78 -8.08
C LEU A 345 25.77 -4.32 -7.24
N THR A 346 26.47 -3.30 -7.72
CA THR A 346 27.70 -2.74 -7.15
C THR A 346 27.71 -1.24 -7.44
N LYS A 347 28.31 -0.43 -6.56
CA LYS A 347 28.50 1.03 -6.74
C LYS A 347 29.56 1.34 -7.81
N ASN A 348 29.26 0.98 -9.06
CA ASN A 348 30.12 1.17 -10.21
C ASN A 348 29.56 2.25 -11.13
N ILE A 349 30.45 2.87 -11.93
CA ILE A 349 30.05 3.83 -12.96
C ILE A 349 29.16 3.11 -13.96
N VAL A 350 27.96 3.67 -14.18
CA VAL A 350 26.99 3.12 -15.13
C VAL A 350 26.64 4.12 -16.22
N SER A 351 26.41 3.56 -17.40
CA SER A 351 26.06 4.28 -18.61
C SER A 351 24.64 3.89 -18.99
N LEU A 352 23.71 4.84 -18.90
CA LEU A 352 22.32 4.65 -19.32
C LEU A 352 22.04 5.51 -20.56
N LYS A 353 21.69 4.84 -21.66
CA LYS A 353 21.51 5.45 -22.97
C LYS A 353 20.22 4.98 -23.62
N ILE A 354 19.64 5.81 -24.48
CA ILE A 354 18.48 5.47 -25.30
C ILE A 354 18.88 5.51 -26.76
N TYR A 355 18.48 4.48 -27.52
CA TYR A 355 18.72 4.34 -28.95
C TYR A 355 17.40 4.22 -29.70
N ASP A 356 17.35 4.69 -30.95
CA ASP A 356 16.23 4.39 -31.86
C ASP A 356 16.37 3.01 -32.51
N SER A 357 15.39 2.65 -33.35
CA SER A 357 15.34 1.35 -34.02
C SER A 357 16.48 1.08 -35.02
N VAL A 358 17.22 2.11 -35.44
CA VAL A 358 18.39 2.00 -36.33
C VAL A 358 19.70 2.01 -35.52
N GLY A 359 19.62 2.12 -34.18
CA GLY A 359 20.77 2.13 -33.30
C GLY A 359 21.43 3.51 -33.15
N ARG A 360 20.78 4.59 -33.58
CA ARG A 360 21.28 5.96 -33.34
C ARG A 360 21.02 6.34 -31.88
N LEU A 361 22.04 6.93 -31.25
CA LEU A 361 21.97 7.43 -29.87
C LEU A 361 21.03 8.64 -29.80
N ILE A 362 20.03 8.56 -28.93
CA ILE A 362 19.00 9.58 -28.70
C ILE A 362 19.29 10.38 -27.44
N LYS A 363 19.49 9.70 -26.31
CA LYS A 363 19.64 10.34 -25.00
C LYS A 363 20.71 9.64 -24.18
N THR A 364 21.45 10.40 -23.40
CA THR A 364 22.36 9.88 -22.36
C THR A 364 21.95 10.47 -21.03
N PHE A 365 21.87 9.63 -20.01
CA PHE A 365 21.60 10.06 -18.64
C PHE A 365 22.88 10.05 -17.83
N ASN A 366 23.02 11.06 -16.96
CA ASN A 366 24.04 11.06 -15.92
C ASN A 366 23.49 10.26 -14.74
N CYS A 367 24.04 9.08 -14.52
CA CYS A 367 23.65 8.19 -13.44
C CYS A 367 24.58 8.39 -12.24
N SER A 368 24.03 8.51 -11.03
CA SER A 368 24.84 8.49 -9.81
C SER A 368 25.17 7.04 -9.43
N PRO A 369 26.43 6.70 -9.13
CA PRO A 369 26.80 5.36 -8.66
C PRO A 369 26.45 5.12 -7.17
N ASP A 370 25.98 6.15 -6.45
CA ASP A 370 25.90 6.11 -4.99
C ASP A 370 24.67 5.38 -4.43
N GLN A 371 23.66 5.10 -5.27
CA GLN A 371 22.41 4.45 -4.87
C GLN A 371 22.25 3.08 -5.55
N GLN A 372 21.75 2.08 -4.80
CA GLN A 372 21.52 0.72 -5.29
C GLN A 372 20.32 0.64 -6.25
N PHE A 373 19.33 1.52 -6.05
CA PHE A 373 18.19 1.71 -6.93
C PHE A 373 18.22 3.13 -7.47
N ASN A 374 18.06 3.29 -8.78
CA ASN A 374 18.05 4.59 -9.43
C ASN A 374 16.90 4.70 -10.42
N GLN A 375 16.41 5.92 -10.58
CA GLN A 375 15.38 6.26 -11.56
C GLN A 375 15.82 7.46 -12.38
N VAL A 376 15.47 7.45 -13.66
CA VAL A 376 15.54 8.64 -14.51
C VAL A 376 14.26 8.79 -15.31
N ILE A 377 13.86 10.02 -15.57
CA ILE A 377 12.68 10.31 -16.38
C ILE A 377 13.14 10.60 -17.80
N TRP A 378 12.61 9.86 -18.77
CA TRP A 378 12.75 10.24 -20.17
C TRP A 378 11.51 10.98 -20.64
N ASP A 379 11.65 12.27 -20.92
CA ASP A 379 10.60 13.20 -21.39
C ASP A 379 10.40 13.18 -22.91
N SER A 380 10.83 12.10 -23.57
CA SER A 380 10.82 11.92 -25.02
C SER A 380 11.64 12.94 -25.84
N ARG A 381 12.63 13.58 -25.21
CA ARG A 381 13.58 14.44 -25.91
C ARG A 381 14.94 13.78 -26.11
N ASP A 382 15.62 14.16 -27.18
CA ASP A 382 17.01 13.78 -27.42
C ASP A 382 17.99 14.63 -26.56
N ASN A 383 19.29 14.46 -26.78
CA ASN A 383 20.33 15.27 -26.12
C ASN A 383 20.28 16.76 -26.49
N ASN A 384 19.71 17.12 -27.64
CA ASN A 384 19.53 18.50 -28.12
C ASN A 384 18.21 19.13 -27.64
N ARG A 385 17.46 18.44 -26.77
CA ARG A 385 16.14 18.85 -26.27
C ARG A 385 15.04 18.89 -27.35
N CYS A 386 15.24 18.20 -28.47
CA CYS A 386 14.24 18.04 -29.50
C CYS A 386 13.38 16.80 -29.23
N TYR A 387 12.06 16.89 -29.45
CA TYR A 387 11.16 15.75 -29.32
C TYR A 387 11.47 14.68 -30.38
N VAL A 388 11.43 13.42 -29.97
CA VAL A 388 11.61 12.29 -30.88
C VAL A 388 10.26 11.79 -31.42
N SER A 389 10.27 11.17 -32.60
CA SER A 389 9.06 10.64 -33.23
C SER A 389 8.46 9.45 -32.46
N LYS A 390 7.17 9.16 -32.67
CA LYS A 390 6.60 7.88 -32.23
C LYS A 390 7.37 6.70 -32.81
N GLY A 391 7.47 5.60 -32.05
CA GLY A 391 8.22 4.42 -32.50
C GLY A 391 8.83 3.60 -31.38
N VAL A 392 9.67 2.65 -31.78
CA VAL A 392 10.38 1.74 -30.88
C VAL A 392 11.73 2.34 -30.52
N TYR A 393 12.04 2.34 -29.24
CA TYR A 393 13.34 2.74 -28.70
C TYR A 393 13.91 1.64 -27.81
N PHE A 394 15.21 1.68 -27.60
CA PHE A 394 15.95 0.72 -26.79
C PHE A 394 16.71 1.46 -25.70
N VAL A 395 16.35 1.19 -24.45
CA VAL A 395 17.12 1.63 -23.30
C VAL A 395 18.24 0.63 -23.09
N ARG A 396 19.48 1.11 -22.98
CA ARG A 396 20.67 0.31 -22.75
C ARG A 396 21.33 0.78 -21.46
N LEU A 397 21.42 -0.12 -20.50
CA LEU A 397 22.19 0.04 -19.27
C LEU A 397 23.49 -0.74 -19.40
N GLU A 398 24.62 -0.05 -19.25
CA GLU A 398 25.96 -0.63 -19.29
C GLU A 398 26.60 -0.49 -17.91
N THR A 399 27.07 -1.61 -17.38
CA THR A 399 27.89 -1.75 -16.17
C THR A 399 29.22 -2.41 -16.57
N PRO A 400 30.27 -2.39 -15.73
CA PRO A 400 31.52 -3.09 -16.02
C PRO A 400 31.32 -4.58 -16.37
N ASP A 401 30.37 -5.24 -15.70
CA ASP A 401 30.20 -6.69 -15.80
C ASP A 401 29.08 -7.12 -16.77
N LYS A 402 28.16 -6.20 -17.13
CA LYS A 402 26.95 -6.55 -17.87
C LYS A 402 26.36 -5.39 -18.66
N THR A 403 25.81 -5.71 -19.83
CA THR A 403 24.92 -4.83 -20.61
C THR A 403 23.50 -5.39 -20.61
N VAL A 404 22.51 -4.55 -20.31
CA VAL A 404 21.08 -4.89 -20.35
C VAL A 404 20.35 -3.94 -21.29
N ILE A 405 19.51 -4.49 -22.17
CA ILE A 405 18.73 -3.72 -23.14
C ILE A 405 17.24 -3.98 -22.92
N LYS A 406 16.43 -2.91 -22.84
CA LYS A 406 14.97 -2.99 -22.73
C LYS A 406 14.31 -2.20 -23.87
N LYS A 407 13.36 -2.85 -24.56
CA LYS A 407 12.52 -2.23 -25.58
C LYS A 407 11.45 -1.35 -24.91
N ILE A 408 11.30 -0.13 -25.40
CA ILE A 408 10.24 0.80 -25.00
C ILE A 408 9.52 1.35 -26.24
N ILE A 409 8.23 1.66 -26.10
CA ILE A 409 7.37 2.09 -27.22
C ILE A 409 6.78 3.47 -26.92
N LYS A 410 7.09 4.46 -27.77
CA LYS A 410 6.48 5.80 -27.74
C LYS A 410 5.30 5.88 -28.70
N LEU A 411 4.15 6.32 -28.21
CA LEU A 411 2.89 6.32 -28.96
C LEU A 411 2.64 7.59 -29.78
N GLU A 412 3.00 8.78 -29.27
CA GLU A 412 2.73 10.08 -29.91
C GLU A 412 3.94 10.99 -29.91
#